data_AF-A0A6I3FQY7-F1
#
_entry.id   AF-A0A6I3FQY7-F1
#
_cell.length_a   1.000
_cell.length_b   1.000
_cell.length_c   1.000
_cell.angle_alpha   90.00
_cell.angle_beta   90.00
_cell.angle_gamma   90.00
#
_symmetry.space_group_name_H-M   'P 1'
#
loop_
_entity.id
_entity.type
_entity.pdbx_description
1 polymer ?
#
loop_
_entity_poly.entity_id
_entity_poly.type
_entity_poly.pdbx_seq_one_letter_code
_entity_poly.pdbx_strand_id
1 'polypeptide(L)'
;MDLTSRSSATARVNMTLGVLLQITFVAVIAIVVFGDVSTASDSLKQLVAFGAIASSFTSWIFISNALMDFQKESEDLTAAEKKTAIGKNLIKQPWPLFQIYTLALNVAGIYVALRAIYN
;
A
#
# COMPACT_ATOMS: atom_id res chain seq x y z
N MET A 1 -5.50 7.34 -27.00
CA MET A 1 -5.54 6.48 -25.80
C MET A 1 -6.75 6.91 -24.99
N ASP A 2 -7.71 6.01 -24.78
CA ASP A 2 -8.99 6.30 -24.09
C ASP A 2 -8.79 6.49 -22.57
N LEU A 3 -9.68 7.25 -21.91
CA LEU A 3 -9.69 7.49 -20.46
C LEU A 3 -9.66 6.18 -19.66
N THR A 4 -10.39 5.16 -20.10
CA THR A 4 -10.41 3.82 -19.48
C THR A 4 -9.01 3.21 -19.46
N SER A 5 -8.31 3.22 -20.61
CA SER A 5 -6.95 2.69 -20.71
C SER A 5 -5.91 3.49 -19.90
N ARG A 6 -6.14 4.79 -19.70
CA ARG A 6 -5.33 5.64 -18.83
C ARG A 6 -5.58 5.33 -17.35
N SER A 7 -6.82 5.05 -16.97
CA SER A 7 -7.19 4.63 -15.61
C SER A 7 -6.49 3.33 -15.24
N SER A 8 -6.56 2.29 -16.08
CA SER A 8 -5.90 1.00 -15.79
C SER A 8 -4.39 1.09 -15.73
N ALA A 9 -3.77 1.93 -16.57
CA ALA A 9 -2.34 2.18 -16.52
C ALA A 9 -1.96 2.89 -15.20
N THR A 10 -2.75 3.88 -14.79
CA THR A 10 -2.55 4.63 -13.54
C THR A 10 -2.71 3.73 -12.32
N ALA A 11 -3.73 2.87 -12.30
CA ALA A 11 -3.93 1.89 -11.23
C ALA A 11 -2.72 0.96 -11.06
N ARG A 12 -2.15 0.46 -12.16
CA ARG A 12 -0.92 -0.36 -12.14
C ARG A 12 0.31 0.42 -11.65
N VAL A 13 0.47 1.67 -12.05
CA VAL A 13 1.55 2.54 -11.56
C VAL A 13 1.40 2.79 -10.07
N ASN A 14 0.21 3.16 -9.60
CA ASN A 14 -0.09 3.35 -8.20
C ASN A 14 0.19 2.08 -7.38
N MET A 15 -0.25 0.90 -7.86
CA MET A 15 0.07 -0.36 -7.19
C MET A 15 1.59 -0.59 -7.09
N THR A 16 2.32 -0.33 -8.17
CA THR A 16 3.78 -0.49 -8.20
C THR A 16 4.48 0.46 -7.21
N LEU A 17 4.10 1.74 -7.20
CA LEU A 17 4.65 2.73 -6.27
C LEU A 17 4.32 2.37 -4.81
N GLY A 18 3.09 1.91 -4.58
CA GLY A 18 2.64 1.42 -3.28
C GLY A 18 3.50 0.27 -2.76
N VAL A 19 3.74 -0.74 -3.60
CA VAL A 19 4.60 -1.90 -3.27
C VAL A 19 6.05 -1.47 -3.02
N LEU A 20 6.61 -0.60 -3.86
CA LEU A 20 7.96 -0.08 -3.65
C LEU A 20 8.12 0.61 -2.29
N LEU A 21 7.12 1.39 -1.88
CA LEU A 21 7.13 2.03 -0.56
C LEU A 21 6.99 1.04 0.59
N GLN A 22 6.31 -0.11 0.40
CA GLN A 22 6.34 -1.17 1.41
C GLN A 22 7.72 -1.82 1.53
N ILE A 23 8.44 -2.00 0.41
CA ILE A 23 9.82 -2.50 0.44
C ILE A 23 10.71 -1.51 1.20
N THR A 24 10.56 -0.21 0.94
CA THR A 24 11.24 0.84 1.70
C THR A 24 10.90 0.78 3.19
N PHE A 25 9.63 0.54 3.54
CA PHE A 25 9.21 0.38 4.93
C PHE A 25 9.92 -0.82 5.61
N VAL A 26 10.03 -1.96 4.93
CA VAL A 26 10.80 -3.11 5.44
C VAL A 26 12.28 -2.74 5.66
N ALA A 27 12.88 -1.98 4.77
CA ALA A 27 14.23 -1.47 4.95
C ALA A 27 14.35 -0.54 6.16
N VAL A 28 13.35 0.31 6.42
CA VAL A 28 13.30 1.14 7.64
C VAL A 28 13.23 0.28 8.89
N ILE A 29 12.43 -0.79 8.92
CA ILE A 29 12.40 -1.74 10.05
C ILE A 29 13.79 -2.38 10.25
N ALA A 30 14.48 -2.77 9.17
CA ALA A 30 15.83 -3.31 9.26
C ALA A 30 16.82 -2.29 9.85
N ILE A 31 16.72 -1.01 9.48
CA ILE A 31 17.51 0.07 10.07
C ILE A 31 17.22 0.21 11.57
N VAL A 32 15.95 0.15 11.97
CA VAL A 32 15.56 0.21 13.39
C VAL A 32 16.21 -0.92 14.20
N VAL A 33 16.13 -2.15 13.70
CA VAL A 33 16.61 -3.35 14.41
C VAL A 33 18.13 -3.47 14.37
N PHE A 34 18.75 -3.41 13.19
CA PHE A 34 20.19 -3.64 13.04
C PHE A 34 21.03 -2.39 13.31
N GLY A 35 20.44 -1.20 13.17
CA GLY A 35 21.09 0.07 13.51
C GLY A 35 20.94 0.47 14.98
N ASP A 36 20.27 -0.36 15.79
CA ASP A 36 19.97 -0.11 17.21
C ASP A 36 19.45 1.32 17.45
N VAL A 37 18.42 1.70 16.70
CA VAL A 37 17.86 3.06 16.76
C VAL A 37 17.30 3.39 18.16
N SER A 38 16.98 2.36 18.95
CA SER A 38 16.52 2.50 20.33
C SER A 38 17.51 3.22 21.25
N THR A 39 18.81 3.15 20.97
CA THR A 39 19.87 3.79 21.77
C THR A 39 20.37 5.11 21.18
N ALA A 40 19.86 5.49 20.00
CA ALA A 40 20.27 6.71 19.31
C ALA A 40 19.74 8.00 19.95
N SER A 41 20.24 9.14 19.48
CA SER A 41 19.73 10.46 19.86
C SER A 41 18.25 10.63 19.49
N ASP A 42 17.51 11.42 20.26
CA ASP A 42 16.09 11.70 20.02
C ASP A 42 15.82 12.21 18.61
N SER A 43 16.71 13.05 18.08
CA SER A 43 16.65 13.56 16.71
C SER A 43 16.74 12.44 15.66
N LEU A 44 17.58 11.43 15.86
CA LEU A 44 17.67 10.29 14.95
C LEU A 44 16.44 9.39 15.05
N LYS A 45 15.96 9.13 16.27
CA LYS A 45 14.71 8.38 16.51
C LYS A 45 13.53 9.00 15.78
N GLN A 46 13.37 10.31 15.91
CA GLN A 46 12.30 11.06 15.24
C GLN A 46 12.43 11.00 13.70
N LEU A 47 13.64 11.09 13.16
CA LEU A 47 13.87 10.99 11.72
C LEU A 47 13.47 9.62 11.17
N VAL A 48 13.88 8.55 11.85
CA VAL A 48 13.55 7.17 11.45
C VAL A 48 12.05 6.91 11.61
N ALA A 49 11.44 7.37 12.70
CA ALA A 49 10.00 7.29 12.93
C ALA A 49 9.20 8.04 11.85
N PHE A 50 9.64 9.24 11.46
CA PHE A 50 9.04 9.99 10.37
C PHE A 50 9.13 9.25 9.05
N GLY A 51 10.30 8.69 8.72
CA GLY A 51 10.49 7.87 7.52
C GLY A 51 9.56 6.65 7.48
N ALA A 52 9.40 5.96 8.61
CA ALA A 52 8.48 4.83 8.75
C ALA A 52 7.01 5.24 8.51
N ILE A 53 6.56 6.32 9.16
CA ILE A 53 5.19 6.83 9.02
C ILE A 53 4.94 7.31 7.58
N ALA A 54 5.82 8.13 7.03
CA ALA A 54 5.64 8.73 5.72
C ALA A 54 5.63 7.67 4.62
N SER A 55 6.55 6.71 4.65
CA SER A 55 6.60 5.63 3.65
C SER A 55 5.37 4.72 3.73
N SER A 56 4.96 4.31 4.94
CA SER A 56 3.77 3.47 5.13
C SER A 56 2.49 4.20 4.72
N PHE A 57 2.29 5.44 5.16
CA PHE A 57 1.09 6.19 4.82
C PHE A 57 0.99 6.49 3.32
N THR A 58 2.11 6.83 2.69
CA THR A 58 2.17 7.06 1.24
C THR A 58 1.92 5.76 0.46
N SER A 59 2.46 4.63 0.94
CA SER A 59 2.18 3.31 0.38
C SER A 59 0.68 2.99 0.40
N TRP A 60 0.03 3.22 1.55
CA TRP A 60 -1.40 3.00 1.71
C TRP A 60 -2.22 3.83 0.72
N ILE A 61 -1.90 5.12 0.55
CA ILE A 61 -2.59 5.99 -0.41
C ILE A 61 -2.51 5.42 -1.82
N PHE A 62 -1.32 5.04 -2.27
CA PHE A 62 -1.14 4.52 -3.62
C PHE A 62 -1.85 3.19 -3.83
N ILE A 63 -1.74 2.25 -2.89
CA ILE A 63 -2.43 0.96 -2.99
C ILE A 63 -3.95 1.16 -2.95
N SER A 64 -4.45 2.03 -2.06
CA SER A 64 -5.87 2.34 -1.93
C SER A 64 -6.44 2.92 -3.24
N ASN A 65 -5.74 3.89 -3.84
CA ASN A 65 -6.14 4.46 -5.13
C ASN A 65 -6.18 3.39 -6.23
N ALA A 66 -5.16 2.53 -6.31
CA ALA A 66 -5.13 1.43 -7.27
C ALA A 66 -6.32 0.46 -7.09
N LEU A 67 -6.60 0.07 -5.83
CA LEU A 67 -7.71 -0.82 -5.50
C LEU A 67 -9.07 -0.19 -5.84
N MET A 68 -9.25 1.11 -5.60
CA MET A 68 -10.48 1.82 -5.98
C MET A 68 -10.68 1.83 -7.50
N ASP A 69 -9.62 2.05 -8.27
CA ASP A 69 -9.70 2.06 -9.73
C ASP A 69 -9.98 0.65 -10.28
N PHE A 70 -9.33 -0.39 -9.74
CA PHE A 70 -9.64 -1.77 -10.12
C PHE A 70 -11.07 -2.20 -9.74
N GLN A 71 -11.59 -1.71 -8.62
CA GLN A 71 -12.98 -1.95 -8.25
C GLN A 71 -13.93 -1.33 -9.29
N LYS A 72 -13.73 -0.05 -9.66
CA LYS A 72 -14.56 0.60 -10.68
C LYS A 72 -14.49 -0.14 -12.02
N GLU A 73 -13.29 -0.55 -12.44
CA GLU A 73 -13.10 -1.35 -13.65
C GLU A 73 -13.88 -2.68 -13.58
N SER A 74 -13.98 -3.30 -12.40
CA SER A 74 -14.75 -4.52 -12.21
C SER A 74 -16.26 -4.31 -12.36
N GLU A 75 -16.76 -3.11 -12.01
CA GLU A 75 -18.16 -2.73 -12.09
C GLU A 75 -18.57 -2.40 -13.54
N ASP A 76 -17.66 -1.78 -14.30
CA ASP A 76 -17.88 -1.28 -15.67
C ASP A 76 -17.67 -2.32 -16.79
N LEU A 77 -17.44 -3.60 -16.47
CA LEU A 77 -17.25 -4.64 -17.49
C LEU A 77 -18.51 -4.85 -18.36
N THR A 78 -18.30 -5.01 -19.67
CA THR A 78 -19.36 -5.39 -20.63
C THR A 78 -19.87 -6.81 -20.40
N ALA A 79 -21.07 -7.12 -20.92
CA ALA A 79 -21.63 -8.47 -20.80
C ALA A 79 -20.76 -9.58 -21.41
N ALA A 80 -19.95 -9.27 -22.43
CA ALA A 80 -18.99 -10.21 -23.01
C ALA A 80 -17.79 -10.42 -22.08
N GLU A 81 -17.22 -9.35 -21.53
CA GLU A 81 -16.07 -9.42 -20.62
C GLU A 81 -16.43 -10.13 -19.32
N LYS A 82 -17.63 -9.90 -18.78
CA LYS A 82 -18.17 -10.59 -17.60
C LYS A 82 -18.24 -12.11 -17.75
N LYS A 83 -18.30 -12.64 -18.98
CA LYS A 83 -18.33 -14.09 -19.24
C LYS A 83 -16.94 -14.72 -19.26
N THR A 84 -15.89 -13.93 -19.47
CA THR A 84 -14.50 -14.40 -19.46
C THR A 84 -14.07 -14.85 -18.06
N ALA A 85 -13.04 -15.69 -17.97
CA ALA A 85 -12.49 -16.12 -16.69
C ALA A 85 -11.97 -14.93 -15.86
N ILE A 86 -11.33 -13.96 -16.52
CA ILE A 86 -10.79 -12.75 -15.87
C ILE A 86 -11.93 -11.89 -15.33
N GLY A 87 -12.94 -11.59 -16.14
CA GLY A 87 -14.08 -10.78 -15.70
C GLY A 87 -14.85 -11.39 -14.55
N LYS A 88 -15.05 -12.72 -14.56
CA LYS A 88 -15.66 -13.45 -13.43
C LYS A 88 -14.83 -13.34 -12.15
N ASN A 89 -13.51 -13.44 -12.25
CA ASN A 89 -12.62 -13.30 -11.10
C ASN A 89 -12.60 -11.87 -10.57
N LEU A 90 -12.59 -10.87 -11.45
CA LEU A 90 -12.49 -9.47 -11.08
C LEU A 90 -13.73 -8.99 -10.31
N ILE A 91 -14.93 -9.39 -10.73
CA ILE A 91 -16.19 -9.05 -10.06
C ILE A 91 -16.32 -9.71 -8.68
N LYS A 92 -15.75 -10.90 -8.51
CA LYS A 92 -15.83 -11.66 -7.25
C LYS A 92 -14.79 -11.23 -6.21
N GLN A 93 -13.90 -10.31 -6.54
CA GLN A 93 -12.89 -9.85 -5.60
C GLN A 93 -13.55 -9.12 -4.42
N PRO A 94 -13.11 -9.40 -3.17
CA PRO A 94 -13.63 -8.70 -2.00
C PRO A 94 -12.95 -7.34 -1.84
N TRP A 95 -13.20 -6.40 -2.77
CA TRP A 95 -12.55 -5.09 -2.80
C TRP A 95 -12.55 -4.33 -1.47
N PRO A 96 -13.67 -4.26 -0.71
CA PRO A 96 -13.68 -3.59 0.59
C PRO A 96 -12.77 -4.28 1.63
N LEU A 97 -12.66 -5.62 1.56
CA LEU A 97 -11.79 -6.38 2.45
C LEU A 97 -10.32 -6.06 2.16
N PHE A 98 -9.93 -5.95 0.88
CA PHE A 98 -8.56 -5.55 0.51
C PHE A 98 -8.23 -4.15 1.02
N GLN A 99 -9.15 -3.20 0.93
CA GLN A 99 -8.96 -1.84 1.47
C GLN A 99 -8.71 -1.83 2.98
N ILE A 100 -9.57 -2.51 3.74
CA ILE A 100 -9.45 -2.60 5.20
C ILE A 100 -8.16 -3.33 5.59
N TYR A 101 -7.84 -4.42 4.90
CA TYR A 101 -6.62 -5.18 5.15
C TYR A 101 -5.36 -4.35 4.90
N THR A 102 -5.29 -3.62 3.79
CA THR A 102 -4.15 -2.74 3.49
C THR A 102 -4.01 -1.63 4.54
N LEU A 103 -5.12 -1.02 4.98
CA LEU A 103 -5.09 -0.02 6.05
C LEU A 103 -4.57 -0.63 7.36
N ALA A 104 -5.11 -1.78 7.77
CA ALA A 104 -4.74 -2.46 9.00
C ALA A 104 -3.25 -2.82 9.03
N LEU A 105 -2.70 -3.33 7.91
CA LEU A 105 -1.27 -3.62 7.79
C LEU A 105 -0.40 -2.37 7.97
N ASN A 106 -0.78 -1.24 7.37
CA ASN A 106 -0.01 -0.01 7.50
C ASN A 106 -0.05 0.54 8.92
N VAL A 107 -1.23 0.58 9.56
CA VAL A 107 -1.38 1.02 10.95
C VAL A 107 -0.60 0.12 11.91
N ALA A 108 -0.72 -1.21 11.75
CA ALA A 108 0.01 -2.17 12.57
C ALA A 108 1.52 -2.06 12.35
N GLY A 109 1.97 -1.88 11.11
CA GLY A 109 3.37 -1.66 10.76
C GLY A 109 3.93 -0.43 11.45
N ILE A 110 3.26 0.72 11.32
CA ILE A 110 3.65 1.96 11.99
C ILE A 110 3.74 1.75 13.51
N TYR A 111 2.74 1.12 14.12
CA TYR A 111 2.75 0.84 15.55
C TYR A 111 3.97 0.01 15.96
N VAL A 112 4.29 -1.06 15.24
CA VAL A 112 5.46 -1.90 15.51
C VAL A 112 6.76 -1.11 15.35
N ALA A 113 6.88 -0.29 14.30
CA ALA A 113 8.06 0.53 14.06
C ALA A 113 8.30 1.52 15.21
N LEU A 114 7.26 2.26 15.60
CA LEU A 114 7.35 3.22 16.70
C LEU A 114 7.67 2.53 18.03
N ARG A 115 7.06 1.38 18.29
CA ARG A 115 7.36 0.60 19.48
C ARG A 115 8.80 0.12 19.50
N ALA A 116 9.37 -0.27 18.37
CA ALA A 116 10.78 -0.67 18.30
C ALA A 116 11.76 0.51 18.47
N ILE A 117 11.36 1.74 18.12
CA ILE A 117 12.18 2.95 18.26
C ILE A 117 12.16 3.51 19.69
N TYR A 118 10.99 3.46 20.35
CA TYR A 118 10.74 4.15 21.62
C TYR A 118 10.55 3.23 22.83
N ASN A 119 10.70 1.91 22.65
CA ASN A 119 10.79 0.97 23.79
C ASN A 119 12.10 1.13 24.55
#